data_AF-A0A9D9DB26-F1
#
_entry.id   AF-A0A9D9DB26-F1
#
_cell.length_a   1.000
_cell.length_b   1.000
_cell.length_c   1.000
_cell.angle_alpha   90.00
_cell.angle_beta   90.00
_cell.angle_gamma   90.00
#
_symmetry.space_group_name_H-M   'P 1'
#
loop_
_entity.id
_entity.type
_entity.pdbx_description
1 polymer ?
#
loop_
_entity_poly.entity_id
_entity_poly.type
_entity_poly.pdbx_seq_one_letter_code
_entity_poly.pdbx_strand_id
1 'polypeptide(L)'
;LLPVTEGDLLSWAPKTRQIAGSKASVLDLCEMFMSVSDNTAANLVLKELGGPAALTAFVRSLRDKVTRLDRCEPELNEAVPGDLRDTTTPALDGLSFS
;
A
#
# COMPACT_ATOMS: atom_id res chain seq x y z
N LEU A 1 17.21 5.77 -1.88
CA LEU A 1 16.35 5.98 -3.06
C LEU A 1 16.03 4.61 -3.65
N LEU A 2 14.76 4.34 -3.90
CA LEU A 2 14.28 3.10 -4.49
C LEU A 2 14.29 3.20 -6.02
N PRO A 3 14.71 2.15 -6.74
CA PRO A 3 14.59 2.12 -8.19
C PRO A 3 13.12 2.07 -8.60
N VAL A 4 12.77 2.80 -9.67
CA VAL A 4 11.47 2.71 -10.34
C VAL A 4 11.75 2.13 -11.72
N THR A 5 11.48 0.85 -11.92
CA THR A 5 11.74 0.16 -13.20
C THR A 5 10.48 0.09 -14.05
N GLU A 6 10.65 -0.07 -15.35
CA GLU A 6 9.53 -0.32 -16.27
C GLU A 6 8.71 -1.56 -15.87
N GLY A 7 9.37 -2.57 -15.27
CA GLY A 7 8.71 -3.78 -14.80
C GLY A 7 7.87 -3.58 -13.53
N ASP A 8 8.04 -2.47 -12.81
CA ASP A 8 7.22 -2.15 -11.64
C ASP A 8 5.89 -1.46 -12.03
N LEU A 9 5.79 -0.93 -13.27
CA LEU A 9 4.69 -0.07 -13.67
C LEU A 9 3.36 -0.83 -13.79
N LEU A 10 2.38 -0.37 -13.04
CA LEU A 10 0.98 -0.81 -13.12
C LEU A 10 0.17 0.06 -14.11
N SER A 11 -1.08 -0.38 -14.36
CA SER A 11 -2.02 0.32 -15.23
C SER A 11 -2.24 1.78 -14.80
N TRP A 12 -2.50 1.98 -13.50
CA TRP A 12 -2.63 3.29 -12.88
C TRP A 12 -1.32 3.72 -12.19
N ALA A 13 -0.46 4.40 -12.95
CA ALA A 13 0.88 4.83 -12.54
C ALA A 13 1.21 6.26 -13.04
N PRO A 14 0.35 7.27 -12.77
CA PRO A 14 0.43 8.58 -13.43
C PRO A 14 1.70 9.38 -13.16
N LYS A 15 2.35 9.22 -11.98
CA LYS A 15 3.60 9.93 -11.64
C LYS A 15 4.82 8.99 -11.78
N THR A 16 4.73 7.75 -11.35
CA THR A 16 5.85 6.79 -11.43
C THR A 16 6.25 6.44 -12.86
N ARG A 17 5.29 6.38 -13.80
CA ARG A 17 5.58 6.19 -15.24
C ARG A 17 6.45 7.30 -15.83
N GLN A 18 6.36 8.53 -15.32
CA GLN A 18 7.15 9.66 -15.82
C GLN A 18 8.63 9.58 -15.40
N ILE A 19 8.93 8.79 -14.37
CA ILE A 19 10.27 8.64 -13.79
C ILE A 19 10.80 7.20 -13.91
N ALA A 20 10.18 6.38 -14.76
CA ALA A 20 10.65 5.02 -15.02
C ALA A 20 12.11 5.02 -15.49
N GLY A 21 12.89 4.07 -15.00
CA GLY A 21 14.35 4.02 -15.18
C GLY A 21 15.16 4.90 -14.22
N SER A 22 14.51 5.65 -13.33
CA SER A 22 15.16 6.52 -12.34
C SER A 22 15.07 5.93 -10.92
N LYS A 23 15.40 6.74 -9.91
CA LYS A 23 15.22 6.41 -8.49
C LYS A 23 14.44 7.52 -7.79
N ALA A 24 13.61 7.17 -6.81
CA ALA A 24 12.84 8.11 -6.00
C ALA A 24 13.08 7.87 -4.49
N SER A 25 12.84 8.86 -3.64
CA SER A 25 12.85 8.63 -2.19
C SER A 25 11.54 7.95 -1.76
N VAL A 26 11.54 7.33 -0.58
CA VAL A 26 10.30 6.79 0.02
C VAL A 26 9.29 7.92 0.21
N LEU A 27 9.75 9.12 0.59
CA LEU A 27 8.90 10.29 0.78
C LEU A 27 8.20 10.70 -0.53
N ASP A 28 8.94 10.77 -1.63
CA ASP A 28 8.38 11.12 -2.95
C ASP A 28 7.34 10.08 -3.38
N LEU A 29 7.63 8.79 -3.19
CA LEU A 29 6.70 7.71 -3.52
C LEU A 29 5.43 7.77 -2.66
N CYS A 30 5.57 8.05 -1.36
CA CYS A 30 4.43 8.31 -0.49
C CYS A 30 3.59 9.51 -0.96
N GLU A 31 4.22 10.60 -1.40
CA GLU A 31 3.51 11.75 -1.97
C GLU A 31 2.75 11.36 -3.25
N MET A 32 3.38 10.60 -4.16
CA MET A 32 2.74 10.13 -5.39
C MET A 32 1.54 9.24 -5.09
N PHE A 33 1.69 8.29 -4.16
CA PHE A 33 0.62 7.42 -3.71
C PHE A 33 -0.53 8.23 -3.08
N MET A 34 -0.26 9.12 -2.12
CA MET A 34 -1.33 9.86 -1.43
C MET A 34 -2.01 10.92 -2.29
N SER A 35 -1.28 11.58 -3.20
CA SER A 35 -1.81 12.70 -3.99
C SER A 35 -2.68 12.27 -5.17
N VAL A 36 -2.30 11.19 -5.85
CA VAL A 36 -2.95 10.75 -7.09
C VAL A 36 -3.26 9.25 -7.10
N SER A 37 -3.16 8.59 -5.94
CA SER A 37 -3.38 7.15 -5.80
C SER A 37 -2.50 6.33 -6.72
N ASP A 38 -1.24 6.71 -6.94
CA ASP A 38 -0.32 5.98 -7.85
C ASP A 38 -0.05 4.56 -7.33
N ASN A 39 -0.55 3.54 -8.04
CA ASN A 39 -0.51 2.14 -7.57
C ASN A 39 0.91 1.57 -7.56
N THR A 40 1.76 2.01 -8.49
CA THR A 40 3.17 1.56 -8.52
C THR A 40 3.92 2.14 -7.33
N ALA A 41 3.68 3.41 -7.01
CA ALA A 41 4.26 4.03 -5.82
C ALA A 41 3.80 3.32 -4.54
N ALA A 42 2.52 2.96 -4.44
CA ALA A 42 1.98 2.18 -3.32
C ALA A 42 2.73 0.84 -3.15
N ASN A 43 2.90 0.08 -4.23
CA ASN A 43 3.61 -1.20 -4.19
C ASN A 43 5.10 -1.07 -3.84
N LEU A 44 5.79 -0.04 -4.34
CA LEU A 44 7.20 0.19 -4.03
C LEU A 44 7.40 0.57 -2.55
N VAL A 45 6.54 1.43 -2.00
CA VAL A 45 6.54 1.76 -0.57
C VAL A 45 6.22 0.53 0.28
N LEU A 46 5.18 -0.23 -0.10
CA LEU A 46 4.78 -1.41 0.63
C LEU A 46 5.87 -2.49 0.64
N LYS A 47 6.57 -2.67 -0.49
CA LYS A 47 7.73 -3.57 -0.60
C LYS A 47 8.87 -3.14 0.33
N GLU A 48 9.18 -1.84 0.38
CA GLU A 48 10.21 -1.31 1.30
C GLU A 48 9.87 -1.54 2.77
N LEU A 49 8.57 -1.52 3.12
CA LEU A 49 8.09 -1.85 4.46
C LEU A 49 8.10 -3.35 4.80
N GLY A 50 8.39 -4.24 3.84
CA GLY A 50 8.37 -5.69 4.02
C GLY A 50 7.08 -6.37 3.52
N GLY A 51 6.25 -5.67 2.75
CA GLY A 51 5.04 -6.21 2.11
C GLY A 51 3.76 -6.12 2.95
N PRO A 52 2.63 -6.64 2.43
CA PRO A 52 1.33 -6.59 3.10
C PRO A 52 1.31 -7.15 4.53
N ALA A 53 2.03 -8.26 4.75
CA ALA A 53 2.14 -8.89 6.07
C ALA A 53 2.82 -7.98 7.11
N ALA A 54 3.84 -7.22 6.70
CA ALA A 54 4.53 -6.28 7.57
C ALA A 54 3.63 -5.09 7.95
N LEU A 55 2.84 -4.58 7.00
CA LEU A 55 1.84 -3.56 7.29
C LEU A 55 0.77 -4.09 8.26
N THR A 56 0.27 -5.31 8.04
CA THR A 56 -0.68 -5.96 8.95
C THR A 56 -0.08 -6.12 10.36
N ALA A 57 1.18 -6.55 10.47
CA ALA A 57 1.87 -6.63 11.76
C ALA A 57 2.02 -5.26 12.43
N PHE A 58 2.32 -4.21 11.66
CA PHE A 58 2.42 -2.84 12.16
C PHE A 58 1.08 -2.34 12.72
N VAL A 59 -0.02 -2.47 12.00
CA VAL A 59 -1.34 -2.03 12.53
C VAL A 59 -1.77 -2.86 13.75
N ARG A 60 -1.40 -4.15 13.82
CA ARG A 60 -1.61 -4.97 15.03
C ARG A 60 -0.83 -4.44 16.23
N SER A 61 0.37 -3.90 16.02
CA SER A 61 1.13 -3.25 17.10
C SER A 61 0.45 -1.97 17.63
N LEU A 62 -0.37 -1.32 16.80
CA LEU A 62 -1.21 -0.18 17.16
C LEU A 62 -2.56 -0.61 17.78
N ARG A 63 -2.72 -1.89 18.13
CA ARG A 63 -3.93 -2.50 18.70
C ARG A 63 -5.13 -2.58 17.75
N ASP A 64 -4.95 -2.31 16.46
CA ASP A 64 -5.95 -2.62 15.45
C ASP A 64 -5.97 -4.14 15.23
N LYS A 65 -7.09 -4.80 15.53
CA LYS A 65 -7.28 -6.26 15.34
C LYS A 65 -8.02 -6.62 14.05
N VAL A 66 -8.55 -5.63 13.34
CA VAL A 66 -9.50 -5.82 12.23
C VAL A 66 -8.81 -5.62 10.90
N THR A 67 -8.15 -4.47 10.70
CA THR A 67 -7.51 -4.12 9.42
C THR A 67 -6.51 -5.18 9.03
N ARG A 68 -6.57 -5.67 7.79
CA ARG A 68 -5.58 -6.59 7.24
C ARG A 68 -5.33 -6.27 5.78
N LEU A 69 -4.07 -6.37 5.39
CA LEU A 69 -3.63 -6.30 4.00
C LEU A 69 -2.89 -7.58 3.67
N ASP A 70 -3.31 -8.23 2.58
CA ASP A 70 -2.82 -9.54 2.16
C ASP A 70 -2.18 -9.47 0.77
N ARG A 71 -2.55 -8.47 -0.05
CA ARG A 71 -2.09 -8.32 -1.43
C ARG A 71 -1.59 -6.91 -1.70
N CYS A 72 -0.89 -6.80 -2.83
CA CYS A 72 -0.45 -5.53 -3.40
C CYS A 72 -1.49 -5.03 -4.41
N GLU A 73 -1.27 -3.83 -4.95
CA GLU A 73 -2.00 -3.36 -6.12
C GLU A 73 -1.62 -4.20 -7.37
N PRO A 74 -2.55 -4.44 -8.32
CA PRO A 74 -3.96 -4.08 -8.27
C PRO A 74 -4.85 -5.10 -7.54
N GLU A 75 -4.32 -6.26 -7.15
CA GLU A 75 -5.12 -7.39 -6.67
C GLU A 75 -5.85 -7.11 -5.36
N LEU A 76 -5.37 -6.16 -4.55
CA LEU A 76 -6.04 -5.74 -3.32
C LEU A 76 -7.46 -5.18 -3.58
N ASN A 77 -7.76 -4.74 -4.81
CA ASN A 77 -9.04 -4.15 -5.19
C ASN A 77 -10.09 -5.18 -5.68
N GLU A 78 -9.84 -6.50 -5.56
CA GLU A 78 -10.77 -7.53 -6.06
C GLU A 78 -12.16 -7.46 -5.39
N ALA A 79 -12.22 -7.09 -4.10
CA ALA A 79 -13.45 -6.84 -3.33
C ALA A 79 -14.53 -7.95 -3.43
N VAL A 80 -14.11 -9.23 -3.50
CA VAL A 80 -15.02 -10.37 -3.58
C VAL A 80 -15.89 -10.46 -2.32
N PRO A 81 -17.23 -10.52 -2.43
CA PRO A 81 -18.11 -10.63 -1.27
C PRO A 81 -17.76 -11.85 -0.39
N GLY A 82 -17.50 -11.61 0.89
CA GLY A 82 -17.12 -12.64 1.86
C GLY A 82 -15.63 -12.96 1.92
N ASP A 83 -14.81 -12.42 1.03
CA ASP A 83 -13.35 -12.45 1.17
C ASP A 83 -12.91 -11.40 2.20
N LEU A 84 -12.16 -11.86 3.20
CA LEU A 84 -11.66 -11.00 4.28
C LEU A 84 -10.31 -10.36 3.94
N ARG A 85 -9.66 -10.75 2.84
CA ARG A 85 -8.38 -10.17 2.44
C ARG A 85 -8.55 -8.70 2.06
N ASP A 86 -7.57 -7.89 2.45
CA ASP A 86 -7.52 -6.45 2.14
C ASP A 86 -8.72 -5.65 2.66
N THR A 87 -9.26 -6.07 3.81
CA THR A 87 -10.44 -5.46 4.42
C THR A 87 -10.13 -4.69 5.71
N THR A 88 -11.00 -3.73 5.99
CA THR A 88 -11.15 -3.08 7.29
C THR A 88 -12.66 -2.84 7.54
N THR A 89 -13.01 -2.28 8.69
CA THR A 89 -14.41 -1.92 9.01
C THR A 89 -14.51 -0.43 9.33
N PRO A 90 -15.57 0.28 8.90
CA PRO A 90 -15.93 1.56 9.50
C PRO A 90 -16.07 1.37 11.02
N ALA A 91 -15.33 2.12 11.85
CA ALA A 91 -14.99 1.76 13.25
C ALA A 91 -16.14 1.29 14.19
N LEU A 92 -15.80 0.39 15.15
CA LEU A 92 -15.97 0.54 16.64
C LEU A 92 -15.51 -0.75 17.41
N ASP A 93 -14.19 -0.93 17.64
CA ASP A 93 -13.58 -1.60 18.83
C ASP A 93 -12.08 -1.90 18.58
N GLY A 94 -11.17 -1.10 19.15
CA GLY A 94 -9.74 -1.46 19.17
C GLY A 94 -8.77 -0.28 19.31
N LEU A 95 -9.08 0.86 18.70
CA LEU A 95 -8.32 2.11 18.89
C LEU A 95 -8.88 2.88 20.10
N SER A 96 -8.75 2.28 21.28
CA SER A 96 -8.84 3.04 22.52
C SER A 96 -7.50 3.76 22.69
N PHE A 97 -7.47 5.04 22.35
CA PHE A 97 -6.44 5.95 22.82
C PHE A 97 -6.79 6.28 24.28
N SER A 98 -6.32 5.43 25.19
CA SER A 98 -6.29 5.71 26.63
C SER A 98 -5.14 6.65 26.96
#